data_AF-E2JAY3-F1
#
_entry.id   AF-E2JAY3-F1
#
_cell.length_a   1.000
_cell.length_b   1.000
_cell.length_c   1.000
_cell.angle_alpha   90.00
_cell.angle_beta   90.00
_cell.angle_gamma   90.00
#
_symmetry.space_group_name_H-M   'P 1'
#
loop_
_entity.id
_entity.type
_entity.pdbx_description
1 polymer ?
#
loop_
_entity_poly.entity_id
_entity_poly.type
_entity_poly.pdbx_seq_one_letter_code
_entity_poly.pdbx_strand_id
1 'polypeptide(L)'
;LHEYISPSTSTKQLFDQYQKTVGVDLWSSHFEKMQEQLKKLRDVNRALRREIRQRMGESLNDLSFEQLTELIEDVDSSIKLIRERKYKVIGNQIETHKKKVRNVEEIHRNLLLECEARQEDPYGLVDHEGDYNS
;
A
#
# COMPACT_ATOMS: atom_id res chain seq x y z
N LEU A 1 4.01 -14.18 -45.81
CA LEU A 1 5.34 -13.56 -46.06
C LEU A 1 6.43 -14.62 -46.16
N HIS A 2 6.65 -15.47 -45.13
CA HIS A 2 7.64 -16.56 -45.18
C HIS A 2 7.52 -17.53 -46.38
N GLU A 3 6.31 -17.72 -46.91
CA GLU A 3 6.06 -18.53 -48.12
C GLU A 3 6.53 -17.89 -49.43
N TYR A 4 6.85 -16.59 -49.43
CA TYR A 4 7.22 -15.81 -50.62
C TYR A 4 8.67 -15.32 -50.58
N ILE A 5 9.47 -15.74 -49.60
CA ILE A 5 10.87 -15.35 -49.45
C ILE A 5 11.75 -16.58 -49.69
N SER A 6 12.80 -16.41 -50.50
CA SER A 6 13.81 -17.47 -50.66
C SER A 6 14.35 -17.87 -49.28
N PRO A 7 14.59 -19.17 -49.01
CA PRO A 7 15.17 -19.63 -47.73
C PRO A 7 16.49 -18.94 -47.37
N SER A 8 17.21 -18.42 -48.36
CA SER A 8 18.47 -17.67 -48.23
C SER A 8 18.29 -16.20 -47.83
N THR A 9 17.07 -15.66 -47.91
CA THR A 9 16.79 -14.23 -47.76
C THR A 9 15.92 -14.00 -46.54
N SER A 10 16.41 -13.17 -45.63
CA SER A 10 15.66 -12.75 -44.44
C SER A 10 14.56 -11.76 -44.82
N THR A 11 13.44 -11.79 -44.08
CA THR A 11 12.36 -10.81 -44.19
C THR A 11 12.87 -9.36 -44.08
N LYS A 12 13.88 -9.12 -43.25
CA LYS A 12 14.52 -7.80 -43.14
C LYS A 12 15.23 -7.41 -44.45
N GLN A 13 15.99 -8.32 -45.04
CA GLN A 13 16.72 -8.04 -46.29
C GLN A 13 15.76 -7.72 -47.44
N LEU A 14 14.60 -8.39 -47.48
CA LEU A 14 13.55 -8.10 -48.46
C LEU A 14 12.97 -6.69 -48.28
N PHE A 15 12.66 -6.28 -47.05
CA PHE A 15 12.21 -4.91 -46.75
C PHE A 15 13.29 -3.87 -47.08
N ASP A 16 14.54 -4.10 -46.70
CA ASP A 16 15.66 -3.20 -46.98
C ASP A 16 15.87 -3.02 -48.50
N GLN A 17 15.77 -4.10 -49.27
CA GLN A 17 15.90 -4.07 -50.74
C GLN A 17 14.72 -3.31 -51.37
N TYR A 18 13.50 -3.55 -50.91
CA TYR A 18 12.30 -2.82 -51.36
C TYR A 18 12.41 -1.31 -51.09
N GLN A 19 12.85 -0.92 -49.88
CA GLN A 19 13.06 0.49 -49.54
C GLN A 19 14.12 1.15 -50.44
N LYS A 20 15.22 0.43 -50.77
CA LYS A 20 16.27 0.93 -51.67
C LYS A 20 15.84 1.05 -53.12
N THR A 21 15.07 0.09 -53.64
CA THR A 21 14.66 0.08 -55.06
C THR A 21 13.52 1.06 -55.33
N VAL A 22 12.56 1.17 -54.42
CA VAL A 22 11.39 2.06 -54.57
C VAL A 22 11.67 3.45 -53.99
N GLY A 23 12.69 3.60 -53.13
CA GLY A 23 13.05 4.88 -52.52
C GLY A 23 12.08 5.35 -51.43
N VAL A 24 11.33 4.43 -50.81
CA VAL A 24 10.28 4.74 -49.82
C VAL A 24 10.71 4.30 -48.42
N ASP A 25 10.41 5.12 -47.41
CA ASP A 25 10.59 4.73 -46.02
C ASP A 25 9.33 4.05 -45.45
N LEU A 26 9.40 2.73 -45.29
CA LEU A 26 8.32 1.91 -44.73
C LEU A 26 8.08 2.17 -43.23
N TRP A 27 9.08 2.72 -42.52
CA TRP A 27 9.04 2.89 -41.07
C TRP A 27 8.63 4.30 -40.65
N SER A 28 8.69 5.28 -41.57
CA SER A 28 8.35 6.69 -41.33
C SER A 28 7.06 6.87 -40.52
N SER A 29 5.96 6.28 -40.98
CA SER A 29 4.66 6.38 -40.29
C SER A 29 4.61 5.70 -38.92
N HIS A 30 5.37 4.61 -38.72
CA HIS A 30 5.44 3.92 -37.43
C HIS A 30 6.29 4.70 -36.44
N PHE A 31 7.42 5.23 -36.90
CA PHE A 31 8.31 6.07 -36.12
C PHE A 31 7.64 7.39 -35.73
N GLU A 32 6.93 8.03 -36.65
CA GLU A 32 6.15 9.24 -36.38
C GLU A 32 5.09 9.00 -35.29
N LYS A 33 4.33 7.90 -35.39
CA LYS A 33 3.36 7.51 -34.35
C LYS A 33 4.03 7.29 -32.99
N MET A 34 5.17 6.61 -32.96
CA MET A 34 5.92 6.38 -31.72
C MET A 34 6.43 7.70 -31.11
N GLN A 35 6.96 8.61 -31.93
CA GLN A 35 7.39 9.93 -31.48
C GLN A 35 6.21 10.75 -30.95
N GLU A 36 5.06 10.70 -31.62
CA GLU A 36 3.85 11.39 -31.18
C GLU A 36 3.36 10.84 -29.82
N GLN A 37 3.37 9.52 -29.64
CA GLN A 37 3.05 8.89 -28.36
C GLN A 37 4.02 9.31 -27.26
N LEU A 38 5.32 9.32 -27.54
CA LEU A 38 6.33 9.75 -26.57
C LEU A 38 6.14 11.22 -26.18
N LYS A 39 5.81 12.09 -27.13
CA LYS A 39 5.47 13.49 -26.85
C LYS A 39 4.27 13.61 -25.93
N LYS A 40 3.16 12.90 -26.23
CA LYS A 40 1.96 12.86 -25.39
C LYS A 40 2.27 12.41 -23.96
N LEU A 41 3.05 11.34 -23.80
CA LEU A 41 3.45 10.85 -22.49
C LEU A 41 4.31 11.86 -21.72
N ARG A 42 5.23 12.55 -22.40
CA ARG A 42 6.05 13.61 -21.77
C ARG A 42 5.20 14.78 -21.31
N ASP A 43 4.21 15.18 -22.10
CA ASP A 43 3.32 16.29 -21.76
C ASP A 43 2.45 15.95 -20.54
N VAL A 44 1.87 14.74 -20.51
CA VAL A 44 1.13 14.23 -19.34
C VAL A 44 2.02 14.16 -18.11
N ASN A 45 3.24 13.61 -18.24
CA ASN A 45 4.17 13.50 -17.10
C ASN A 45 4.55 14.88 -16.55
N ARG A 46 4.78 15.86 -17.43
CA ARG A 46 5.06 17.24 -17.05
C ARG A 46 3.89 17.87 -16.31
N ALA A 47 2.66 17.65 -16.78
CA ALA A 47 1.44 18.13 -16.13
C ALA A 47 1.29 17.52 -14.72
N LEU A 48 1.41 16.20 -14.59
CA LEU A 48 1.33 15.51 -13.29
C LEU A 48 2.40 15.99 -12.30
N ARG A 49 3.65 16.17 -12.75
CA ARG A 49 4.72 16.70 -11.90
C ARG A 49 4.41 18.12 -11.43
N ARG A 50 3.80 18.95 -12.29
CA ARG A 50 3.36 20.30 -11.90
C ARG A 50 2.25 20.21 -10.85
N GLU A 51 1.26 19.36 -11.04
CA GLU A 51 0.17 19.17 -10.08
C GLU A 51 0.69 18.72 -8.70
N ILE A 52 1.62 17.76 -8.67
CA ILE A 52 2.27 17.32 -7.42
C ILE A 52 2.96 18.50 -6.72
N ARG A 53 3.71 19.33 -7.46
CA ARG A 53 4.35 20.53 -6.91
C ARG A 53 3.34 21.53 -6.37
N GLN A 54 2.26 21.77 -7.09
CA GLN A 54 1.18 22.66 -6.66
C GLN A 54 0.53 22.18 -5.36
N ARG A 55 0.24 20.89 -5.24
CA ARG A 55 -0.24 20.29 -3.98
C ARG A 55 0.77 20.41 -2.82
N MET A 56 2.06 20.56 -3.12
CA MET A 56 3.13 20.82 -2.14
C MET A 56 3.34 22.33 -1.86
N GLY A 57 2.57 23.21 -2.49
CA GLY A 57 2.68 24.67 -2.32
C GLY A 57 3.68 25.36 -3.27
N GLU A 58 4.17 24.67 -4.29
CA GLU A 58 5.12 25.18 -5.27
C GLU A 58 4.47 25.49 -6.62
N SER A 59 5.08 26.36 -7.45
CA SER A 59 4.62 26.64 -8.82
C SER A 59 3.16 27.16 -8.92
N LEU A 60 2.78 28.04 -7.99
CA LEU A 60 1.42 28.58 -7.87
C LEU A 60 1.15 29.84 -8.69
N ASN A 61 2.20 30.49 -9.22
CA ASN A 61 2.10 31.79 -9.90
C ASN A 61 1.20 31.80 -11.14
N ASP A 62 1.02 30.63 -11.78
CA ASP A 62 0.23 30.49 -13.01
C ASP A 62 -1.24 30.10 -12.74
N LEU A 63 -1.65 29.99 -11.46
CA LEU A 63 -3.01 29.62 -11.08
C LEU A 63 -3.89 30.85 -10.88
N SER A 64 -5.15 30.75 -11.32
CA SER A 64 -6.16 31.74 -10.98
C SER A 64 -6.58 31.63 -9.50
N PHE A 65 -7.22 32.67 -8.98
CA PHE A 65 -7.76 32.63 -7.61
C PHE A 65 -8.75 31.48 -7.38
N GLU A 66 -9.60 31.20 -8.37
CA GLU A 66 -10.55 30.08 -8.34
C GLU A 66 -9.80 28.74 -8.26
N GLN A 67 -8.81 28.52 -9.12
CA GLN A 67 -7.99 27.31 -9.12
C GLN A 67 -7.20 27.13 -7.82
N LEU A 68 -6.72 28.22 -7.22
CA LEU A 68 -6.07 28.18 -5.90
C LEU A 68 -7.05 27.78 -4.81
N THR A 69 -8.29 28.27 -4.87
CA THR A 69 -9.34 27.93 -3.90
C THR A 69 -9.71 26.45 -3.99
N GLU A 70 -9.93 25.94 -5.20
CA GLU A 70 -10.18 24.51 -5.45
C GLU A 70 -9.02 23.64 -4.95
N LEU A 71 -7.78 24.02 -5.25
CA LEU A 71 -6.60 23.30 -4.78
C LEU A 71 -6.51 23.24 -3.24
N ILE A 72 -6.85 24.34 -2.56
CA ILE A 72 -6.88 24.39 -1.10
C ILE A 72 -7.95 23.45 -0.54
N GLU A 73 -9.16 23.47 -1.10
CA GLU A 73 -10.27 22.61 -0.67
C GLU A 73 -9.95 21.12 -0.87
N ASP A 74 -9.38 20.77 -2.03
CA ASP A 74 -8.95 19.41 -2.36
C ASP A 74 -7.88 18.88 -1.40
N VAL A 75 -6.89 19.72 -1.08
CA VAL A 75 -5.81 19.37 -0.15
C VAL A 75 -6.35 19.23 1.27
N ASP A 76 -7.19 20.14 1.75
CA ASP A 76 -7.78 20.07 3.09
C ASP A 76 -8.66 18.82 3.26
N SER A 77 -9.52 18.54 2.28
CA SER A 77 -10.35 17.33 2.24
C SER A 77 -9.51 16.06 2.27
N SER A 78 -8.43 16.02 1.48
CA SER A 78 -7.50 14.88 1.45
C SER A 78 -6.80 14.68 2.80
N ILE A 79 -6.33 15.76 3.43
CA ILE A 79 -5.67 15.72 4.75
C ILE A 79 -6.63 15.23 5.82
N LYS A 80 -7.88 15.72 5.81
CA LYS A 80 -8.93 15.28 6.74
C LYS A 80 -9.16 13.77 6.65
N LEU A 81 -9.33 13.23 5.43
CA LEU A 81 -9.49 11.79 5.21
C LEU A 81 -8.28 10.98 5.71
N ILE A 82 -7.06 11.46 5.47
CA ILE A 82 -5.85 10.80 5.96
C ILE A 82 -5.81 10.78 7.49
N ARG A 83 -6.14 11.90 8.14
CA ARG A 83 -6.18 12.00 9.61
C ARG A 83 -7.22 11.06 10.22
N GLU A 84 -8.44 11.05 9.67
CA GLU A 84 -9.51 10.15 10.11
C GLU A 84 -9.08 8.67 10.04
N ARG A 85 -8.45 8.27 8.93
CA ARG A 85 -7.90 6.91 8.77
C ARG A 85 -6.82 6.61 9.80
N LYS A 86 -5.87 7.55 10.03
CA LYS A 86 -4.81 7.37 11.04
C LYS A 86 -5.39 7.20 12.44
N TYR A 87 -6.36 8.04 12.83
CA TYR A 87 -7.01 7.93 14.13
C TYR A 87 -7.78 6.62 14.29
N LYS A 88 -8.46 6.15 13.23
CA LYS A 88 -9.14 4.85 13.25
C LYS A 88 -8.15 3.70 13.49
N VAL A 89 -7.00 3.71 12.80
CA VAL A 89 -5.96 2.69 12.99
C VAL A 89 -5.40 2.71 14.41
N ILE A 90 -5.06 3.90 14.91
CA ILE A 90 -4.56 4.07 16.29
C ILE A 90 -5.59 3.60 17.31
N GLY A 91 -6.86 3.99 17.15
CA GLY A 91 -7.95 3.57 18.04
C GLY A 91 -8.13 2.06 18.06
N ASN A 92 -8.09 1.41 16.89
CA ASN A 92 -8.17 -0.04 16.79
C ASN A 92 -6.98 -0.75 17.48
N GLN A 93 -5.77 -0.21 17.33
CA GLN A 93 -4.58 -0.73 18.02
C GLN A 93 -4.73 -0.61 19.54
N ILE A 94 -5.15 0.56 20.04
CA ILE A 94 -5.40 0.78 21.47
C ILE A 94 -6.42 -0.24 22.00
N GLU A 95 -7.55 -0.42 21.32
CA GLU A 95 -8.59 -1.35 21.76
C GLU A 95 -8.09 -2.81 21.75
N THR A 96 -7.30 -3.18 20.74
CA THR A 96 -6.67 -4.50 20.68
C THR A 96 -5.74 -4.73 21.87
N HIS A 97 -4.91 -3.74 22.21
CA HIS A 97 -4.01 -3.86 23.36
C HIS A 97 -4.78 -3.88 24.69
N LYS A 98 -5.83 -3.08 24.85
CA LYS A 98 -6.71 -3.12 26.04
C LYS A 98 -7.36 -4.50 26.22
N LYS A 99 -7.81 -5.13 25.14
CA LYS A 99 -8.35 -6.50 25.18
C LYS A 99 -7.30 -7.52 25.60
N LYS A 100 -6.07 -7.41 25.08
CA LYS A 100 -4.96 -8.29 25.48
C LYS A 100 -4.63 -8.17 26.97
N VAL A 101 -4.58 -6.94 27.49
CA VAL A 101 -4.32 -6.70 28.92
C VAL A 101 -5.41 -7.34 29.78
N ARG A 102 -6.69 -7.06 29.48
CA ARG A 102 -7.82 -7.68 30.20
C ARG A 102 -7.77 -9.21 30.19
N ASN A 103 -7.47 -9.80 29.05
CA ASN A 103 -7.35 -11.26 28.92
C ASN A 103 -6.21 -11.82 29.78
N VAL A 104 -5.05 -11.16 29.82
CA VAL A 104 -3.93 -11.59 30.66
C VAL A 104 -4.25 -11.44 32.15
N GLU A 105 -4.89 -10.34 32.54
CA GLU A 105 -5.35 -10.12 33.92
C GLU A 105 -6.37 -11.19 34.36
N GLU A 106 -7.29 -11.56 33.48
CA GLU A 106 -8.29 -12.60 33.73
C GLU A 106 -7.64 -13.98 33.89
N ILE A 107 -6.73 -14.36 32.98
CA ILE A 107 -5.95 -15.61 33.09
C ILE A 107 -5.16 -15.63 34.40
N HIS A 108 -4.51 -14.53 34.77
CA HIS A 108 -3.74 -14.44 36.01
C HIS A 108 -4.61 -14.63 37.25
N ARG A 109 -5.78 -13.98 37.31
CA ARG A 109 -6.75 -14.16 38.40
C ARG A 109 -7.23 -15.60 38.50
N ASN A 110 -7.57 -16.22 37.37
CA ASN A 110 -8.03 -17.61 37.36
C ASN A 110 -6.95 -18.58 37.85
N LEU A 111 -5.69 -18.38 37.45
CA LEU A 111 -4.57 -19.20 37.93
C LEU A 111 -4.31 -19.01 39.43
N LEU A 112 -4.43 -17.80 39.96
CA LEU A 112 -4.32 -17.56 41.40
C LEU A 112 -5.40 -18.31 42.18
N LEU A 113 -6.65 -18.23 41.74
CA LEU A 113 -7.77 -18.96 42.34
C LEU A 113 -7.55 -20.49 42.29
N GLU A 114 -7.04 -21.03 41.18
CA GLU A 114 -6.72 -22.46 41.07
C GLU A 114 -5.59 -22.87 42.02
N CYS A 115 -4.55 -22.04 42.16
CA CYS A 115 -3.46 -22.27 43.11
C CYS A 115 -3.94 -22.23 44.57
N GLU A 116 -4.82 -21.28 44.91
CA GLU A 116 -5.44 -21.18 46.25
C GLU A 116 -6.32 -22.40 46.55
N ALA A 117 -7.17 -22.81 45.60
CA ALA A 117 -8.00 -24.01 45.75
C ALA A 117 -7.18 -25.30 45.89
N ARG A 118 -5.96 -25.35 45.34
CA ARG A 118 -5.01 -26.47 45.52
C ARG A 118 -4.21 -26.42 46.82
N GLN A 119 -4.21 -25.29 47.52
CA GLN A 119 -3.58 -25.14 48.84
C GLN A 119 -4.52 -25.50 49.99
N GLU A 120 -5.78 -25.86 49.73
CA GLU A 120 -6.61 -26.55 50.73
C GLU A 120 -5.97 -27.93 51.03
N ASP A 121 -5.45 -28.03 52.24
CA ASP A 121 -4.62 -29.10 52.77
C ASP A 121 -5.27 -30.50 52.66
N PRO A 122 -4.58 -31.50 52.04
CA PRO A 122 -5.00 -32.90 52.10
C PRO A 122 -5.00 -33.50 53.52
N TYR A 123 -4.42 -32.81 54.51
CA TYR A 123 -4.31 -33.24 55.90
C TYR A 123 -5.11 -32.33 56.84
N GLY A 124 -6.41 -32.17 56.57
CA GLY A 124 -7.33 -31.55 57.51
C GLY A 124 -7.29 -32.23 58.89
N LEU A 125 -6.85 -31.45 59.90
CA LEU A 125 -7.01 -31.66 61.34
C LEU A 125 -7.33 -33.10 61.76
N VAL A 126 -6.29 -33.93 61.89
CA VAL A 126 -6.42 -35.13 62.73
C VAL A 126 -6.53 -34.63 64.16
N ASP A 127 -7.76 -34.61 64.70
CA ASP A 127 -8.00 -34.51 66.13
C ASP A 127 -7.26 -35.68 66.78
N HIS A 128 -6.03 -35.43 67.21
CA HIS A 128 -5.30 -36.36 68.05
C HIS A 128 -5.97 -36.25 69.42
N GLU A 129 -7.05 -37.02 69.60
CA GLU A 129 -7.59 -37.39 70.92
C GLU A 129 -6.41 -37.93 71.74
N GLY A 130 -5.84 -37.04 72.55
CA GLY A 130 -4.79 -37.36 73.49
C GLY A 130 -5.42 -38.09 74.67
N ASP A 131 -5.55 -39.41 74.54
CA ASP A 131 -5.66 -40.31 75.68
C ASP A 131 -4.34 -40.24 76.46
N TYR A 132 -4.28 -39.30 77.42
CA TYR A 132 -3.27 -39.32 78.48
C TYR A 132 -3.89 -39.98 79.71
N ASN A 133 -3.72 -41.30 79.78
CA ASN A 133 -3.78 -42.03 81.05
C ASN A 133 -2.71 -41.49 82.01
N SER A 134 -3.14 -40.84 83.11
CA SER A 134 -2.49 -40.84 84.43
C SER A 134 -3.44 -40.30 85.49
#